data_AF-A0A8J8CK38-F1
#
_entry.id   AF-A0A8J8CK38-F1
#
_cell.length_a   1.000
_cell.length_b   1.000
_cell.length_c   1.000
_cell.angle_alpha   90.00
_cell.angle_beta   90.00
_cell.angle_gamma   90.00
#
_symmetry.space_group_name_H-M   'P 1'
#
loop_
_entity.id
_entity.type
_entity.pdbx_description
1 polymer ?
#
loop_
_entity_poly.entity_id
_entity_poly.type
_entity_poly.pdbx_seq_one_letter_code
_entity_poly.pdbx_strand_id
1 'polypeptide(L)'
;MDTDNLKDTDNLKDTDNLKDTDNLKDTDNLKDTDNLKDTDNLKDTNNLKKISAQIRAYVILSTTIVQSGHPGGSLSAADIITTLYFHKLRHDSKNPKWKYRDRFVLSKGHCCPSVYAALALNGYFGIDELKFLRKFGKFNTDNPENNPEQQHLQGHPNALLTPGIEASTGSLGQGLSIAVGMALAEKLDRKEEDTQQYEIYTLLGDGECDEGQIWEAAMSAGHYKLDNLTAIVDRNRLQIDGNTEDVMSLNPIGEKFKAFGWDVIEIDGHNFKQIINAFNTLHTQNKPKAIIANTIKGKGVKFMENRAEWHGKACNFSQCIEALKDLNFVDENDEIYKNKDSEEYKNKEKQQEIYLNLFDKISE
;
A
#
# COMPACT_ATOMS: atom_id res chain seq x y z
N MET A 1 -29.40 32.12 -67.16
CA MET A 1 -28.04 31.92 -66.60
C MET A 1 -28.10 30.71 -65.69
N ASP A 2 -28.61 29.57 -66.16
CA ASP A 2 -28.02 28.65 -67.14
C ASP A 2 -26.73 28.00 -66.65
N THR A 3 -26.95 26.77 -66.22
CA THR A 3 -26.06 25.65 -65.99
C THR A 3 -25.40 25.18 -67.29
N ASP A 4 -24.08 24.98 -67.29
CA ASP A 4 -23.27 24.15 -68.22
C ASP A 4 -21.84 24.19 -67.64
N ASN A 5 -21.13 23.12 -67.28
CA ASN A 5 -20.87 21.91 -68.05
C ASN A 5 -20.51 20.73 -67.12
N LEU A 6 -21.31 19.68 -67.21
CA LEU A 6 -20.89 18.28 -67.08
C LEU A 6 -20.84 17.71 -68.50
N LYS A 7 -19.69 17.19 -68.94
CA LYS A 7 -19.52 16.14 -69.98
C LYS A 7 -18.21 15.42 -69.65
N ASP A 8 -18.30 14.18 -69.19
CA ASP A 8 -18.30 12.94 -70.00
C ASP A 8 -16.97 12.70 -70.70
N THR A 9 -16.28 11.63 -70.29
CA THR A 9 -16.25 10.41 -71.11
C THR A 9 -15.91 9.21 -70.25
N ASP A 10 -16.85 8.28 -70.26
CA ASP A 10 -16.70 6.83 -70.18
C ASP A 10 -15.30 6.27 -70.46
N ASN A 11 -14.87 5.37 -69.58
CA ASN A 11 -14.50 4.02 -69.99
C ASN A 11 -14.51 3.10 -68.76
N LEU A 12 -15.68 2.53 -68.48
CA LEU A 12 -15.78 1.22 -67.83
C LEU A 12 -15.16 0.19 -68.78
N LYS A 13 -14.21 -0.61 -68.28
CA LYS A 13 -14.12 -2.03 -68.63
C LYS A 13 -13.26 -2.81 -67.64
N ASP A 14 -13.90 -3.87 -67.15
CA ASP A 14 -13.32 -5.15 -66.79
C ASP A 14 -12.57 -5.25 -65.46
N THR A 15 -13.39 -5.51 -64.44
CA THR A 15 -13.15 -6.52 -63.40
C THR A 15 -12.49 -7.77 -63.98
N ASP A 16 -11.16 -7.87 -63.97
CA ASP A 16 -10.45 -9.15 -64.21
C ASP A 16 -8.96 -9.15 -63.79
N ASN A 17 -8.59 -8.36 -62.77
CA ASN A 17 -7.25 -8.44 -62.16
C ASN A 17 -7.28 -8.62 -60.64
N LEU A 18 -8.28 -9.33 -60.12
CA LEU A 18 -8.09 -10.11 -58.88
C LEU A 18 -7.26 -11.35 -59.24
N LYS A 19 -5.96 -11.16 -59.47
CA LYS A 19 -4.99 -12.26 -59.48
C LYS A 19 -4.11 -12.13 -58.26
N ASP A 20 -4.12 -13.22 -57.51
CA ASP A 20 -3.19 -13.62 -56.47
C ASP A 20 -3.32 -12.88 -55.12
N THR A 21 -4.34 -13.30 -54.36
CA THR A 21 -4.32 -13.27 -52.88
C THR A 21 -3.26 -14.21 -52.27
N ASP A 22 -2.35 -14.77 -53.07
CA ASP A 22 -1.31 -15.71 -52.64
C ASP A 22 0.02 -15.03 -52.24
N ASN A 23 0.06 -13.69 -52.19
CA ASN A 23 1.21 -12.91 -51.72
C ASN A 23 1.06 -12.33 -50.30
N LEU A 24 0.07 -12.75 -49.51
CA LEU A 24 0.13 -12.65 -48.05
C LEU A 24 0.87 -13.86 -47.48
N LYS A 25 2.14 -14.05 -47.88
CA LYS A 25 3.08 -14.91 -47.17
C LYS A 25 3.88 -14.03 -46.20
N ASP A 26 4.00 -14.55 -44.98
CA ASP A 26 4.72 -14.02 -43.83
C ASP A 26 3.93 -13.14 -42.86
N THR A 27 2.82 -13.69 -42.34
CA THR A 27 2.41 -13.43 -40.94
C THR A 27 3.32 -14.13 -39.92
N ASP A 28 4.27 -14.96 -40.37
CA ASP A 28 5.23 -15.68 -39.52
C ASP A 28 6.35 -14.78 -38.96
N ASN A 29 6.39 -13.50 -39.34
CA ASN A 29 7.28 -12.48 -38.79
C ASN A 29 6.63 -11.55 -37.75
N LEU A 30 5.39 -11.82 -37.32
CA LEU A 30 4.88 -11.29 -36.05
C LEU A 30 5.42 -12.13 -34.88
N LYS A 31 6.74 -12.22 -34.79
CA LYS A 31 7.43 -12.63 -33.56
C LYS A 31 7.50 -11.42 -32.64
N ASP A 32 6.62 -11.41 -31.66
CA ASP A 32 6.81 -10.95 -30.28
C ASP A 32 5.48 -10.42 -29.72
N THR A 33 4.59 -11.36 -29.41
CA THR A 33 3.45 -11.14 -28.51
C THR A 33 3.87 -11.09 -27.03
N ASP A 34 5.17 -11.17 -26.73
CA ASP A 34 5.72 -10.97 -25.38
C ASP A 34 5.50 -9.53 -24.85
N ASN A 35 5.19 -8.56 -25.72
CA ASN A 35 4.81 -7.20 -25.34
C ASN A 35 3.37 -7.05 -24.81
N LEU A 36 2.52 -8.08 -24.87
CA LEU A 36 1.15 -8.02 -24.32
C LEU A 36 1.13 -8.16 -22.78
N LYS A 37 2.07 -8.92 -22.20
CA LYS A 37 2.24 -8.99 -20.74
C LYS A 37 2.67 -7.64 -20.16
N ASP A 38 3.48 -6.88 -20.88
CA ASP A 38 3.91 -5.56 -20.43
C ASP A 38 2.78 -4.53 -20.41
N THR A 39 1.82 -4.62 -21.33
CA THR A 39 0.65 -3.72 -21.32
C THR A 39 -0.31 -4.00 -20.16
N ASP A 40 -0.50 -5.26 -19.77
CA ASP A 40 -1.32 -5.62 -18.61
C ASP A 40 -0.61 -5.29 -17.29
N ASN A 41 0.71 -5.53 -17.21
CA ASN A 41 1.54 -5.09 -16.08
C ASN A 41 1.59 -3.55 -15.95
N LEU A 42 1.55 -2.81 -17.06
CA LEU A 42 1.49 -1.34 -17.06
C LEU A 42 0.13 -0.81 -16.57
N LYS A 43 -0.98 -1.44 -16.98
CA LYS A 43 -2.32 -1.09 -16.49
C LYS A 43 -2.46 -1.38 -14.99
N ASP A 44 -1.93 -2.52 -14.55
CA ASP A 44 -1.93 -2.91 -13.13
C ASP A 44 -1.13 -1.90 -12.28
N THR A 45 0.09 -1.56 -12.69
CA THR A 45 0.93 -0.59 -11.95
C THR A 45 0.35 0.83 -11.91
N ASN A 46 -0.39 1.28 -12.93
CA ASN A 46 -1.05 2.58 -12.90
C ASN A 46 -2.25 2.60 -11.93
N ASN A 47 -3.02 1.52 -11.87
CA ASN A 47 -4.09 1.39 -10.88
C ASN A 47 -3.53 1.40 -9.44
N LEU A 48 -2.45 0.65 -9.19
CA LEU A 48 -1.78 0.64 -7.89
C LEU A 48 -1.23 2.02 -7.51
N LYS A 49 -0.72 2.81 -8.45
CA LYS A 49 -0.32 4.21 -8.19
C LYS A 49 -1.50 5.08 -7.74
N LYS A 50 -2.67 4.97 -8.40
CA LYS A 50 -3.88 5.71 -8.01
C LYS A 50 -4.29 5.33 -6.58
N ILE A 51 -4.39 4.03 -6.31
CA ILE A 51 -4.78 3.50 -4.99
C ILE A 51 -3.78 3.95 -3.91
N SER A 52 -2.49 3.93 -4.21
CA SER A 52 -1.48 4.38 -3.25
C SER A 52 -1.57 5.88 -2.97
N ALA A 53 -1.87 6.71 -3.98
CA ALA A 53 -2.15 8.12 -3.77
C ALA A 53 -3.40 8.31 -2.89
N GLN A 54 -4.46 7.54 -3.10
CA GLN A 54 -5.67 7.56 -2.25
C GLN A 54 -5.35 7.20 -0.80
N ILE A 55 -4.57 6.13 -0.57
CA ILE A 55 -4.12 5.74 0.77
C ILE A 55 -3.36 6.90 1.43
N ARG A 56 -2.43 7.53 0.73
CA ARG A 56 -1.68 8.69 1.26
C ARG A 56 -2.61 9.85 1.62
N ALA A 57 -3.59 10.15 0.78
CA ALA A 57 -4.55 11.22 1.01
C ALA A 57 -5.44 10.94 2.23
N TYR A 58 -5.94 9.71 2.39
CA TYR A 58 -6.71 9.32 3.58
C TYR A 58 -5.86 9.35 4.86
N VAL A 59 -4.59 8.91 4.81
CA VAL A 59 -3.66 9.05 5.94
C VAL A 59 -3.54 10.51 6.37
N ILE A 60 -3.34 11.43 5.41
CA ILE A 60 -3.24 12.87 5.69
C ILE A 60 -4.54 13.39 6.30
N LEU A 61 -5.70 13.12 5.71
CA LEU A 61 -6.99 13.58 6.23
C LEU A 61 -7.28 13.04 7.62
N SER A 62 -7.22 11.71 7.81
CA SER A 62 -7.53 11.06 9.08
C SER A 62 -6.66 11.57 10.21
N THR A 63 -5.35 11.68 10.00
CA THR A 63 -4.43 12.18 11.05
C THR A 63 -4.63 13.67 11.34
N THR A 64 -4.99 14.47 10.33
CA THR A 64 -5.29 15.91 10.48
C THR A 64 -6.58 16.14 11.27
N ILE A 65 -7.67 15.45 10.92
CA ILE A 65 -8.99 15.59 11.57
C ILE A 65 -8.89 15.32 13.08
N VAL A 66 -8.11 14.31 13.43
CA VAL A 66 -7.97 13.86 14.82
C VAL A 66 -6.79 14.52 15.52
N GLN A 67 -6.02 15.34 14.78
CA GLN A 67 -4.83 16.06 15.23
C GLN A 67 -3.79 15.16 15.91
N SER A 68 -3.69 13.90 15.46
CA SER A 68 -2.86 12.87 16.06
C SER A 68 -2.58 11.75 15.06
N GLY A 69 -1.36 11.19 15.07
CA GLY A 69 -0.99 10.04 14.24
C GLY A 69 0.41 10.15 13.67
N HIS A 70 0.76 9.20 12.79
CA HIS A 70 2.12 9.05 12.27
C HIS A 70 2.16 9.11 10.74
N PRO A 71 1.91 10.28 10.12
CA PRO A 71 1.79 10.37 8.67
C PRO A 71 3.09 9.99 7.97
N GLY A 72 4.27 10.43 8.45
CA GLY A 72 5.53 10.20 7.74
C GLY A 72 5.82 8.72 7.45
N GLY A 73 5.68 7.86 8.46
CA GLY A 73 5.91 6.42 8.31
C GLY A 73 4.77 5.67 7.62
N SER A 74 3.55 6.19 7.65
CA SER A 74 2.42 5.64 6.87
C SER A 74 2.56 5.96 5.38
N LEU A 75 3.05 7.15 5.04
CA LEU A 75 3.28 7.57 3.65
C LEU A 75 4.44 6.82 2.97
N SER A 76 5.51 6.50 3.71
CA SER A 76 6.62 5.66 3.18
C SER A 76 6.15 4.26 2.84
N ALA A 77 5.27 3.69 3.66
CA ALA A 77 4.75 2.34 3.50
C ALA A 77 3.66 2.20 2.43
N ALA A 78 3.11 3.31 1.92
CA ALA A 78 1.88 3.27 1.12
C ALA A 78 1.99 2.40 -0.14
N ASP A 79 3.09 2.45 -0.91
CA ASP A 79 3.21 1.64 -2.13
C ASP A 79 3.33 0.13 -1.83
N ILE A 80 4.01 -0.21 -0.72
CA ILE A 80 4.15 -1.58 -0.22
C ILE A 80 2.79 -2.12 0.24
N ILE A 81 2.07 -1.34 1.06
CA ILE A 81 0.74 -1.70 1.54
C ILE A 81 -0.26 -1.83 0.39
N THR A 82 -0.22 -0.91 -0.59
CA THR A 82 -1.04 -1.02 -1.80
C THR A 82 -0.75 -2.31 -2.55
N THR A 83 0.53 -2.63 -2.78
CA THR A 83 0.87 -3.85 -3.51
C THR A 83 0.47 -5.11 -2.74
N LEU A 84 0.58 -5.11 -1.40
CA LEU A 84 0.11 -6.22 -0.57
C LEU A 84 -1.40 -6.44 -0.73
N TYR A 85 -2.23 -5.43 -0.46
CA TYR A 85 -3.68 -5.62 -0.42
C TYR A 85 -4.37 -5.64 -1.79
N PHE A 86 -3.78 -5.06 -2.82
CA PHE A 86 -4.46 -4.93 -4.12
C PHE A 86 -3.83 -5.77 -5.24
N HIS A 87 -2.76 -6.52 -4.92
CA HIS A 87 -2.10 -7.39 -5.89
C HIS A 87 -1.64 -8.74 -5.29
N LYS A 88 -1.00 -8.74 -4.12
CA LYS A 88 -0.30 -9.93 -3.62
C LYS A 88 -1.10 -10.82 -2.67
N LEU A 89 -1.74 -10.25 -1.66
CA LEU A 89 -2.42 -11.01 -0.61
C LEU A 89 -3.68 -11.70 -1.16
N ARG A 90 -3.88 -12.96 -0.80
CA ARG A 90 -5.19 -13.61 -0.91
C ARG A 90 -5.98 -13.34 0.35
N HIS A 91 -6.99 -12.50 0.25
CA HIS A 91 -7.86 -12.16 1.36
C HIS A 91 -9.28 -11.90 0.87
N ASP A 92 -10.24 -11.89 1.80
CA ASP A 92 -11.65 -11.61 1.52
C ASP A 92 -12.21 -10.73 2.63
N SER A 93 -12.62 -9.50 2.28
CA SER A 93 -13.21 -8.56 3.24
C SER A 93 -14.58 -9.01 3.75
N LYS A 94 -15.31 -9.84 3.00
CA LYS A 94 -16.58 -10.44 3.42
C LYS A 94 -16.37 -11.67 4.30
N ASN A 95 -15.16 -12.21 4.33
CA ASN A 95 -14.78 -13.34 5.18
C ASN A 95 -13.40 -13.11 5.82
N PRO A 96 -13.28 -12.11 6.73
CA PRO A 96 -11.99 -11.74 7.34
C PRO A 96 -11.37 -12.86 8.18
N LYS A 97 -12.13 -13.90 8.52
CA LYS A 97 -11.68 -15.08 9.27
C LYS A 97 -11.44 -16.29 8.38
N TRP A 98 -11.43 -16.13 7.05
CA TRP A 98 -11.13 -17.21 6.11
C TRP A 98 -9.82 -17.91 6.50
N LYS A 99 -9.89 -19.23 6.74
CA LYS A 99 -8.79 -20.05 7.25
C LYS A 99 -7.52 -19.96 6.40
N TYR A 100 -7.66 -19.93 5.08
CA TYR A 100 -6.55 -20.01 4.13
C TYR A 100 -6.19 -18.65 3.50
N ARG A 101 -6.61 -17.54 4.11
CA ARG A 101 -6.16 -16.20 3.73
C ARG A 101 -4.68 -16.04 4.05
N ASP A 102 -3.98 -15.26 3.24
CA ASP A 102 -2.65 -14.77 3.60
C ASP A 102 -2.76 -13.79 4.77
N ARG A 103 -1.76 -13.79 5.66
CA ARG A 103 -1.77 -12.98 6.88
C ARG A 103 -0.77 -11.85 6.76
N PHE A 104 -1.19 -10.65 7.15
CA PHE A 104 -0.32 -9.48 7.22
C PHE A 104 -0.25 -8.91 8.63
N VAL A 105 0.97 -8.77 9.15
CA VAL A 105 1.26 -8.15 10.44
C VAL A 105 1.98 -6.82 10.23
N LEU A 106 1.40 -5.72 10.70
CA LEU A 106 2.08 -4.43 10.74
C LEU A 106 2.91 -4.33 12.03
N SER A 107 4.19 -4.71 12.00
CA SER A 107 5.06 -4.65 13.18
C SER A 107 5.33 -3.21 13.62
N LYS A 108 5.58 -2.31 12.66
CA LYS A 108 5.61 -0.85 12.85
C LYS A 108 4.21 -0.26 13.08
N GLY A 109 3.52 -0.74 14.11
CA GLY A 109 2.10 -0.53 14.37
C GLY A 109 1.66 0.94 14.41
N HIS A 110 2.55 1.86 14.78
CA HIS A 110 2.26 3.29 14.78
C HIS A 110 1.83 3.82 13.39
N CYS A 111 2.22 3.14 12.31
CA CYS A 111 1.86 3.43 10.93
C CYS A 111 0.52 2.83 10.47
N CYS A 112 -0.32 2.37 11.39
CA CYS A 112 -1.63 1.80 11.09
C CYS A 112 -2.56 2.64 10.22
N PRO A 113 -2.47 4.00 10.13
CA PRO A 113 -3.32 4.74 9.20
C PRO A 113 -3.27 4.26 7.75
N SER A 114 -2.11 3.81 7.23
CA SER A 114 -2.02 3.32 5.85
C SER A 114 -2.72 1.96 5.67
N VAL A 115 -2.64 1.09 6.67
CA VAL A 115 -3.31 -0.22 6.67
C VAL A 115 -4.82 -0.04 6.81
N TYR A 116 -5.27 0.86 7.68
CA TYR A 116 -6.70 1.17 7.81
C TYR A 116 -7.28 1.71 6.50
N ALA A 117 -6.58 2.63 5.82
CA ALA A 117 -7.01 3.11 4.51
C ALA A 117 -7.08 1.97 3.47
N ALA A 118 -6.10 1.06 3.45
CA ALA A 118 -6.12 -0.10 2.55
C ALA A 118 -7.29 -1.05 2.84
N LEU A 119 -7.57 -1.34 4.12
CA LEU A 119 -8.68 -2.19 4.54
C LEU A 119 -10.04 -1.58 4.18
N ALA A 120 -10.22 -0.27 4.40
CA ALA A 120 -11.42 0.46 4.03
C ALA A 120 -11.66 0.43 2.51
N LEU A 121 -10.62 0.67 1.71
CA LEU A 121 -10.69 0.59 0.25
C LEU A 121 -10.97 -0.83 -0.27
N ASN A 122 -10.66 -1.87 0.51
CA ASN A 122 -11.03 -3.26 0.22
C ASN A 122 -12.40 -3.66 0.78
N GLY A 123 -13.12 -2.74 1.44
CA GLY A 123 -14.47 -2.97 1.94
C GLY A 123 -14.55 -3.80 3.23
N TYR A 124 -13.48 -3.87 4.03
CA TYR A 124 -13.57 -4.45 5.38
C TYR A 124 -14.48 -3.63 6.30
N PHE A 125 -14.58 -2.33 6.03
CA PHE A 125 -15.40 -1.34 6.71
C PHE A 125 -15.53 -0.09 5.82
N GLY A 126 -16.40 0.86 6.19
CA GLY A 126 -16.64 2.04 5.38
C GLY A 126 -15.46 3.03 5.38
N ILE A 127 -15.17 3.66 4.24
CA ILE A 127 -14.15 4.73 4.12
C ILE A 127 -14.40 5.87 5.10
N ASP A 128 -15.67 6.17 5.36
CA ASP A 128 -16.10 7.16 6.35
C ASP A 128 -15.60 6.89 7.77
N GLU A 129 -15.30 5.64 8.14
CA GLU A 129 -14.85 5.30 9.49
C GLU A 129 -13.46 5.85 9.79
N LEU A 130 -12.66 6.12 8.75
CA LEU A 130 -11.31 6.65 8.86
C LEU A 130 -11.26 8.02 9.56
N LYS A 131 -12.36 8.79 9.58
CA LYS A 131 -12.44 10.07 10.32
C LYS A 131 -12.47 9.90 11.85
N PHE A 132 -12.75 8.68 12.32
CA PHE A 132 -12.83 8.34 13.74
C PHE A 132 -11.55 7.72 14.30
N LEU A 133 -10.45 7.72 13.53
CA LEU A 133 -9.12 7.27 13.99
C LEU A 133 -8.80 7.84 15.38
N ARG A 134 -8.39 7.00 16.33
CA ARG A 134 -8.00 7.42 17.70
C ARG A 134 -9.11 8.11 18.50
N LYS A 135 -10.37 8.10 18.06
CA LYS A 135 -11.48 8.68 18.82
C LYS A 135 -12.05 7.65 19.79
N PHE A 136 -12.51 8.15 20.94
CA PHE A 136 -13.30 7.39 21.89
C PHE A 136 -14.79 7.54 21.56
N GLY A 137 -15.57 6.47 21.76
CA GLY A 137 -17.03 6.51 21.66
C GLY A 137 -17.62 5.50 20.68
N LYS A 138 -18.94 5.60 20.51
CA LYS A 138 -19.74 4.78 19.61
C LYS A 138 -19.72 5.40 18.21
N PHE A 139 -19.17 4.69 17.25
CA PHE A 139 -19.19 5.08 15.84
C PHE A 139 -20.04 4.05 15.11
N ASN A 140 -21.29 4.46 14.88
CA ASN A 140 -22.28 3.66 14.18
C ASN A 140 -21.87 3.62 12.71
N THR A 141 -21.42 2.46 12.24
CA THR A 141 -21.59 2.07 10.84
C THR A 141 -22.38 0.77 10.87
N ASP A 142 -23.21 0.54 9.87
CA ASP A 142 -24.23 -0.51 9.82
C ASP A 142 -23.67 -1.95 9.78
N ASN A 143 -22.49 -2.20 10.36
CA ASN A 143 -21.83 -3.50 10.47
C ASN A 143 -22.26 -4.20 11.78
N PRO A 144 -23.13 -5.23 11.72
CA PRO A 144 -23.60 -5.95 12.89
C PRO A 144 -22.53 -6.81 13.58
N GLU A 145 -21.36 -7.01 12.98
CA GLU A 145 -20.23 -7.72 13.60
C GLU A 145 -19.34 -6.81 14.46
N ASN A 146 -19.46 -5.49 14.33
CA ASN A 146 -18.75 -4.55 15.18
C ASN A 146 -19.46 -4.46 16.53
N ASN A 147 -18.74 -4.71 17.62
CA ASN A 147 -19.27 -4.48 18.96
C ASN A 147 -19.70 -2.99 19.07
N PRO A 148 -21.00 -2.70 19.25
CA PRO A 148 -21.54 -1.34 19.17
C PRO A 148 -21.07 -0.41 20.30
N GLU A 149 -20.24 -0.90 21.22
CA GLU A 149 -19.72 -0.15 22.37
C GLU A 149 -18.27 0.33 22.20
N GLN A 150 -17.54 -0.06 21.13
CA GLN A 150 -16.10 0.24 21.01
C GLN A 150 -15.68 0.66 19.60
N GLN A 151 -15.00 1.81 19.50
CA GLN A 151 -14.31 2.23 18.29
C GLN A 151 -13.20 1.23 17.92
N HIS A 152 -13.09 0.86 16.64
CA HIS A 152 -12.11 -0.13 16.20
C HIS A 152 -10.76 0.42 15.69
N LEU A 153 -10.71 1.54 14.97
CA LEU A 153 -9.46 2.18 14.48
C LEU A 153 -8.70 2.92 15.59
N GLN A 154 -8.00 2.14 16.41
CA GLN A 154 -7.16 2.61 17.51
C GLN A 154 -5.86 3.28 17.01
N GLY A 155 -5.12 3.93 17.93
CA GLY A 155 -3.85 4.59 17.59
C GLY A 155 -2.71 3.67 17.19
N HIS A 156 -2.87 2.38 17.48
CA HIS A 156 -2.10 1.24 17.01
C HIS A 156 -3.08 0.09 16.71
N PRO A 157 -2.73 -0.90 15.86
CA PRO A 157 -3.63 -1.97 15.48
C PRO A 157 -4.17 -2.75 16.68
N ASN A 158 -5.46 -3.10 16.64
CA ASN A 158 -6.08 -3.97 17.63
C ASN A 158 -6.85 -5.09 16.90
N ALA A 159 -6.31 -6.31 16.98
CA ALA A 159 -6.85 -7.48 16.29
C ALA A 159 -8.22 -7.94 16.82
N LEU A 160 -8.57 -7.55 18.06
CA LEU A 160 -9.88 -7.88 18.64
C LEU A 160 -10.99 -6.96 18.15
N LEU A 161 -10.64 -5.76 17.66
CA LEU A 161 -11.61 -4.74 17.30
C LEU A 161 -11.71 -4.52 15.80
N THR A 162 -10.60 -4.50 15.06
CA THR A 162 -10.60 -4.14 13.63
C THR A 162 -10.60 -5.37 12.74
N PRO A 163 -11.63 -5.60 11.92
CA PRO A 163 -11.62 -6.66 10.90
C PRO A 163 -10.42 -6.50 9.95
N GLY A 164 -9.74 -7.61 9.64
CA GLY A 164 -8.56 -7.62 8.77
C GLY A 164 -7.23 -7.26 9.45
N ILE A 165 -7.23 -6.94 10.76
CA ILE A 165 -6.01 -6.83 11.57
C ILE A 165 -5.69 -8.17 12.22
N GLU A 166 -4.54 -8.74 11.89
CA GLU A 166 -4.12 -10.07 12.37
C GLU A 166 -3.53 -10.05 13.79
N ALA A 167 -2.93 -8.94 14.19
CA ALA A 167 -2.23 -8.83 15.47
C ALA A 167 -2.36 -7.42 16.06
N SER A 168 -2.49 -7.35 17.39
CA SER A 168 -2.34 -6.09 18.11
C SER A 168 -0.85 -5.78 18.23
N THR A 169 -0.41 -4.70 17.60
CA THR A 169 0.99 -4.27 17.57
C THR A 169 1.12 -2.84 18.06
N GLY A 170 2.34 -2.32 18.18
CA GLY A 170 2.60 -0.95 18.63
C GLY A 170 3.86 -0.86 19.49
N SER A 171 4.05 -1.87 20.36
CA SER A 171 5.38 -2.15 20.91
C SER A 171 6.26 -2.67 19.77
N LEU A 172 7.29 -1.92 19.42
CA LEU A 172 8.23 -2.29 18.36
C LEU A 172 8.89 -3.64 18.69
N GLY A 173 9.24 -4.39 17.65
CA GLY A 173 9.89 -5.70 17.76
C GLY A 173 8.92 -6.89 17.84
N GLN A 174 7.72 -6.71 18.39
CA GLN A 174 6.80 -7.81 18.65
C GLN A 174 6.18 -8.41 17.37
N GLY A 175 5.92 -7.61 16.35
CA GLY A 175 5.18 -8.06 15.17
C GLY A 175 5.93 -9.13 14.36
N LEU A 176 7.26 -9.07 14.26
CA LEU A 176 8.03 -10.15 13.62
C LEU A 176 7.92 -11.46 14.42
N SER A 177 8.02 -11.41 15.75
CA SER A 177 7.85 -12.61 16.59
C SER A 177 6.46 -13.23 16.42
N ILE A 178 5.41 -12.39 16.36
CA ILE A 178 4.04 -12.86 16.11
C ILE A 178 3.93 -13.51 14.72
N ALA A 179 4.50 -12.89 13.69
CA ALA A 179 4.52 -13.43 12.33
C ALA A 179 5.26 -14.78 12.24
N VAL A 180 6.38 -14.93 12.97
CA VAL A 180 7.09 -16.21 13.12
C VAL A 180 6.18 -17.28 13.72
N GLY A 181 5.43 -16.95 14.77
CA GLY A 181 4.44 -17.85 15.37
C GLY A 181 3.33 -18.25 14.40
N MET A 182 2.82 -17.31 13.60
CA MET A 182 1.81 -17.58 12.57
C MET A 182 2.35 -18.51 11.47
N ALA A 183 3.58 -18.28 11.02
CA ALA A 183 4.24 -19.09 10.00
C ALA A 183 4.54 -20.52 10.49
N LEU A 184 4.94 -20.66 11.76
CA LEU A 184 5.08 -21.96 12.43
C LEU A 184 3.74 -22.70 12.50
N ALA A 185 2.68 -22.02 12.93
CA ALA A 185 1.36 -22.62 13.04
C ALA A 185 0.85 -23.13 11.68
N GLU A 186 1.00 -22.36 10.60
CA GLU A 186 0.61 -22.81 9.26
C GLU A 186 1.30 -24.11 8.84
N LYS A 187 2.61 -24.23 9.12
CA LYS A 187 3.37 -25.45 8.81
C LYS A 187 2.99 -26.64 9.68
N LEU A 188 2.72 -26.42 10.98
CA LEU A 188 2.39 -27.47 11.94
C LEU A 188 0.96 -27.99 11.79
N ASP A 189 0.02 -27.10 11.49
CA ASP A 189 -1.40 -27.44 11.33
C ASP A 189 -1.71 -28.09 9.99
N ARG A 190 -0.72 -28.15 9.09
CA ARG A 190 -0.85 -28.68 7.75
C ARG A 190 -1.18 -30.17 7.77
N LYS A 191 -2.30 -30.52 7.14
CA LYS A 191 -2.69 -31.92 6.92
C LYS A 191 -2.37 -32.36 5.49
N GLU A 192 -2.29 -33.67 5.26
CA GLU A 192 -2.02 -34.22 3.93
C GLU A 192 -3.12 -33.84 2.92
N GLU A 193 -4.37 -33.69 3.39
CA GLU A 193 -5.51 -33.27 2.57
C GLU A 193 -5.56 -31.76 2.28
N ASP A 194 -4.76 -30.92 2.95
CA ASP A 194 -4.75 -29.48 2.73
C ASP A 194 -4.09 -29.14 1.39
N THR A 195 -4.90 -28.73 0.41
CA THR A 195 -4.43 -28.28 -0.91
C THR A 195 -4.12 -26.78 -0.97
N GLN A 196 -4.52 -26.01 0.05
CA GLN A 196 -4.30 -24.58 0.14
C GLN A 196 -3.29 -24.26 1.25
N GLN A 197 -2.17 -23.66 0.87
CA GLN A 197 -1.19 -23.06 1.79
C GLN A 197 -1.43 -21.56 1.85
N TYR A 198 -1.02 -20.91 2.93
CA TYR A 198 -1.04 -19.45 3.05
C TYR A 198 0.29 -18.87 3.51
N GLU A 199 0.56 -17.64 3.06
CA GLU A 199 1.81 -16.93 3.31
C GLU A 199 1.61 -15.87 4.39
N ILE A 200 2.68 -15.62 5.13
CA ILE A 200 2.72 -14.64 6.21
C ILE A 200 3.64 -13.50 5.79
N TYR A 201 3.12 -12.28 5.89
CA TYR A 201 3.82 -11.04 5.59
C TYR A 201 3.93 -10.20 6.86
N THR A 202 5.08 -9.57 7.07
CA THR A 202 5.22 -8.59 8.16
C THR A 202 6.01 -7.37 7.70
N LEU A 203 5.49 -6.19 8.01
CA LEU A 203 6.16 -4.92 7.69
C LEU A 203 6.78 -4.33 8.95
N LEU A 204 8.09 -4.16 8.90
CA LEU A 204 8.95 -3.62 9.96
C LEU A 204 9.33 -2.17 9.64
N GLY A 205 9.57 -1.37 10.68
CA GLY A 205 10.35 -0.15 10.55
C GLY A 205 11.84 -0.47 10.59
N ASP A 206 12.68 0.36 9.98
CA ASP A 206 14.12 0.22 10.16
C ASP A 206 14.56 0.57 11.59
N GLY A 207 14.12 1.69 12.16
CA GLY A 207 14.38 2.00 13.58
C GLY A 207 13.78 0.97 14.57
N GLU A 208 12.80 0.17 14.14
CA GLU A 208 12.32 -0.98 14.91
C GLU A 208 13.34 -2.13 14.96
N CYS A 209 14.23 -2.25 13.97
CA CYS A 209 15.27 -3.27 13.93
C CYS A 209 16.42 -3.03 14.94
N ASP A 210 16.37 -1.94 15.71
CA ASP A 210 17.20 -1.77 16.90
C ASP A 210 16.78 -2.71 18.04
N GLU A 211 15.51 -3.15 18.06
CA GLU A 211 15.00 -4.07 19.08
C GLU A 211 15.65 -5.46 18.96
N GLY A 212 16.21 -5.96 20.07
CA GLY A 212 16.79 -7.30 20.14
C GLY A 212 15.81 -8.40 19.73
N GLN A 213 14.53 -8.19 20.01
CA GLN A 213 13.44 -9.12 19.67
C GLN A 213 13.34 -9.40 18.15
N ILE A 214 13.68 -8.43 17.29
CA ILE A 214 13.72 -8.64 15.84
C ILE A 214 14.74 -9.71 15.48
N TRP A 215 15.91 -9.68 16.11
CA TRP A 215 17.01 -10.59 15.81
C TRP A 215 16.79 -11.99 16.40
N GLU A 216 16.17 -12.08 17.58
CA GLU A 216 15.69 -13.37 18.12
C GLU A 216 14.66 -14.02 17.18
N ALA A 217 13.70 -13.24 16.68
CA ALA A 217 12.70 -13.73 15.74
C ALA A 217 13.31 -14.11 14.37
N ALA A 218 14.26 -13.32 13.86
CA ALA A 218 14.99 -13.63 12.63
C ALA A 218 15.78 -14.95 12.76
N MET A 219 16.49 -15.13 13.87
CA MET A 219 17.19 -16.38 14.18
C MET A 219 16.24 -17.58 14.22
N SER A 220 15.10 -17.43 14.90
CA SER A 220 14.07 -18.47 15.00
C SER A 220 13.51 -18.84 13.62
N ALA A 221 13.13 -17.86 12.79
CA ALA A 221 12.57 -18.11 11.46
C ALA A 221 13.53 -18.89 10.54
N GLY A 222 14.82 -18.54 10.57
CA GLY A 222 15.85 -19.26 9.83
C GLY A 222 16.06 -20.68 10.35
N HIS A 223 16.14 -20.85 11.68
CA HIS A 223 16.28 -22.15 12.32
C HIS A 223 15.13 -23.11 11.97
N TYR A 224 13.88 -22.60 12.03
CA TYR A 224 12.68 -23.36 11.73
C TYR A 224 12.31 -23.41 10.24
N LYS A 225 13.16 -22.87 9.36
CA LYS A 225 13.02 -23.02 7.90
C LYS A 225 11.67 -22.49 7.36
N LEU A 226 11.28 -21.30 7.81
CA LEU A 226 9.97 -20.71 7.54
C LEU A 226 9.90 -20.08 6.14
N ASP A 227 9.90 -20.91 5.11
CA ASP A 227 9.74 -20.52 3.69
C ASP A 227 8.33 -20.06 3.29
N ASN A 228 7.44 -19.86 4.27
CA ASN A 228 6.13 -19.22 4.14
C ASN A 228 6.11 -17.81 4.77
N LEU A 229 7.25 -17.29 5.26
CA LEU A 229 7.37 -15.98 5.91
C LEU A 229 8.17 -15.00 5.05
N THR A 230 7.55 -13.86 4.72
CA THR A 230 8.22 -12.68 4.17
C THR A 230 8.21 -11.51 5.16
N ALA A 231 9.39 -11.04 5.56
CA ALA A 231 9.55 -9.78 6.27
C ALA A 231 9.91 -8.66 5.28
N ILE A 232 9.33 -7.48 5.46
CA ILE A 232 9.63 -6.28 4.69
C ILE A 232 10.17 -5.23 5.66
N VAL A 233 11.33 -4.66 5.38
CA VAL A 233 11.87 -3.53 6.14
C VAL A 233 11.60 -2.25 5.34
N ASP A 234 10.79 -1.35 5.90
CA ASP A 234 10.63 0.02 5.42
C ASP A 234 11.89 0.83 5.78
N ARG A 235 12.87 0.82 4.87
CA ARG A 235 14.20 1.42 5.05
C ARG A 235 14.21 2.89 4.61
N ASN A 236 13.55 3.73 5.41
CA ASN A 236 13.45 5.18 5.18
C ASN A 236 14.55 6.02 5.86
N ARG A 237 15.43 5.37 6.65
CA ARG A 237 16.60 5.95 7.34
C ARG A 237 16.27 6.95 8.43
N LEU A 238 15.04 7.00 8.92
CA LEU A 238 14.62 7.99 9.93
C LEU A 238 13.82 7.35 11.06
N GLN A 239 14.23 7.62 12.30
CA GLN A 239 13.46 7.36 13.51
C GLN A 239 13.01 8.66 14.19
N ILE A 240 12.62 8.62 15.47
CA ILE A 240 12.14 9.80 16.20
C ILE A 240 13.25 10.85 16.29
N ASP A 241 14.43 10.44 16.75
CA ASP A 241 15.54 11.35 17.06
C ASP A 241 16.44 11.68 15.85
N GLY A 242 16.03 11.30 14.64
CA GLY A 242 16.74 11.65 13.40
C GLY A 242 17.13 10.45 12.55
N ASN A 243 18.28 10.55 11.89
CA ASN A 243 18.77 9.52 10.98
C ASN A 243 19.20 8.27 11.76
N THR A 244 18.78 7.09 11.30
CA THR A 244 19.16 5.82 11.95
C THR A 244 20.68 5.66 12.01
N GLU A 245 21.42 6.13 11.00
CA GLU A 245 22.88 5.98 10.98
C GLU A 245 23.60 6.85 12.02
N ASP A 246 22.96 7.93 12.47
CA ASP A 246 23.48 8.82 13.51
C ASP A 246 23.05 8.36 14.92
N VAL A 247 21.85 7.80 15.05
CA VAL A 247 21.31 7.35 16.35
C VAL A 247 21.79 5.94 16.71
N MET A 248 21.58 4.97 15.82
CA MET A 248 22.01 3.57 15.97
C MET A 248 22.12 2.90 14.59
N SER A 249 23.34 2.80 14.06
CA SER A 249 23.57 2.31 12.70
C SER A 249 23.11 0.87 12.50
N LEU A 250 22.20 0.68 11.55
CA LEU A 250 21.64 -0.63 11.20
C LEU A 250 22.43 -1.34 10.10
N ASN A 251 23.18 -0.60 9.28
CA ASN A 251 23.91 -1.17 8.16
C ASN A 251 25.05 -2.11 8.59
N PRO A 252 25.33 -3.19 7.83
CA PRO A 252 24.56 -3.68 6.69
C PRO A 252 23.36 -4.55 7.12
N ILE A 253 22.13 -4.02 7.01
CA ILE A 253 20.93 -4.70 7.53
C ILE A 253 20.60 -5.99 6.76
N GLY A 254 20.77 -6.00 5.44
CA GLY A 254 20.56 -7.19 4.62
C GLY A 254 21.51 -8.33 4.99
N GLU A 255 22.79 -8.03 5.26
CA GLU A 255 23.77 -9.05 5.66
C GLU A 255 23.45 -9.64 7.05
N LYS A 256 22.89 -8.84 7.97
CA LYS A 256 22.40 -9.35 9.25
C LYS A 256 21.30 -10.40 9.06
N PHE A 257 20.32 -10.14 8.20
CA PHE A 257 19.28 -11.13 7.86
C PHE A 257 19.87 -12.38 7.18
N LYS A 258 20.79 -12.22 6.22
CA LYS A 258 21.48 -13.35 5.58
C LYS A 258 22.21 -14.23 6.60
N ALA A 259 22.87 -13.63 7.59
CA ALA A 259 23.55 -14.37 8.65
C ALA A 259 22.60 -15.24 9.48
N PHE A 260 21.33 -14.87 9.59
CA PHE A 260 20.26 -15.68 10.20
C PHE A 260 19.60 -16.67 9.24
N GLY A 261 20.14 -16.87 8.02
CA GLY A 261 19.64 -17.88 7.07
C GLY A 261 18.46 -17.41 6.19
N TRP A 262 18.23 -16.10 6.10
CA TRP A 262 17.19 -15.53 5.24
C TRP A 262 17.71 -15.30 3.82
N ASP A 263 16.84 -15.45 2.83
CA ASP A 263 17.07 -14.84 1.52
C ASP A 263 16.75 -13.35 1.59
N VAL A 264 17.53 -12.53 0.88
CA VAL A 264 17.41 -11.08 0.95
C VAL A 264 17.29 -10.48 -0.45
N ILE A 265 16.27 -9.65 -0.63
CA ILE A 265 16.03 -8.86 -1.85
C ILE A 265 16.03 -7.39 -1.44
N GLU A 266 16.85 -6.57 -2.10
CA GLU A 266 16.85 -5.12 -1.90
C GLU A 266 16.17 -4.44 -3.09
N ILE A 267 15.28 -3.49 -2.81
CA ILE A 267 14.47 -2.80 -3.82
C ILE A 267 14.35 -1.30 -3.55
N ASP A 268 13.98 -0.55 -4.58
CA ASP A 268 13.31 0.74 -4.43
C ASP A 268 11.85 0.51 -3.99
N GLY A 269 11.53 0.90 -2.76
CA GLY A 269 10.22 0.75 -2.13
C GLY A 269 9.13 1.66 -2.71
N HIS A 270 9.45 2.49 -3.70
CA HIS A 270 8.50 3.31 -4.47
C HIS A 270 8.40 2.89 -5.94
N ASN A 271 9.09 1.81 -6.32
CA ASN A 271 9.01 1.24 -7.65
C ASN A 271 8.10 0.01 -7.66
N PHE A 272 6.83 0.20 -8.05
CA PHE A 272 5.85 -0.89 -8.11
C PHE A 272 6.33 -2.14 -8.87
N LYS A 273 7.10 -1.99 -9.95
CA LYS A 273 7.63 -3.16 -10.67
C LYS A 273 8.60 -3.96 -9.80
N GLN A 274 9.49 -3.29 -9.06
CA GLN A 274 10.40 -3.97 -8.15
C GLN A 274 9.68 -4.59 -6.94
N ILE A 275 8.69 -3.89 -6.38
CA ILE A 275 7.87 -4.41 -5.26
C ILE A 275 7.12 -5.67 -5.69
N ILE A 276 6.40 -5.61 -6.83
CA ILE A 276 5.68 -6.76 -7.40
C ILE A 276 6.64 -7.93 -7.66
N ASN A 277 7.78 -7.67 -8.30
CA ASN A 277 8.76 -8.71 -8.57
C ASN A 277 9.31 -9.35 -7.29
N ALA A 278 9.58 -8.56 -6.25
CA ALA A 278 10.06 -9.09 -4.97
C ALA A 278 9.01 -9.96 -4.26
N PHE A 279 7.74 -9.58 -4.32
CA PHE A 279 6.63 -10.37 -3.78
C PHE A 279 6.30 -11.62 -4.61
N ASN A 280 6.49 -11.58 -5.93
CA ASN A 280 6.24 -12.71 -6.82
C ASN A 280 7.45 -13.66 -6.93
N THR A 281 8.63 -13.23 -6.48
CA THR A 281 9.78 -14.12 -6.34
C THR A 281 9.41 -15.24 -5.37
N LEU A 282 9.45 -16.49 -5.82
CA LEU A 282 9.13 -17.64 -4.97
C LEU A 282 10.11 -17.74 -3.80
N HIS A 283 9.63 -18.25 -2.68
CA HIS A 283 10.52 -18.58 -1.57
C HIS A 283 11.48 -19.70 -1.97
N THR A 284 12.76 -19.53 -1.65
CA THR A 284 13.67 -20.69 -1.64
C THR A 284 13.21 -21.63 -0.54
N GLN A 285 13.14 -22.92 -0.88
CA GLN A 285 12.75 -23.94 0.08
C GLN A 285 13.58 -23.83 1.36
N ASN A 286 12.92 -23.95 2.50
CA ASN A 286 13.49 -23.88 3.84
C ASN A 286 14.10 -22.53 4.24
N LYS A 287 13.82 -21.43 3.55
CA LYS A 287 14.31 -20.11 3.92
C LYS A 287 13.21 -19.05 3.99
N PRO A 288 13.11 -18.30 5.10
CA PRO A 288 12.33 -17.08 5.11
C PRO A 288 12.95 -16.01 4.20
N LYS A 289 12.15 -15.04 3.78
CA LYS A 289 12.57 -13.96 2.85
C LYS A 289 12.49 -12.60 3.49
N ALA A 290 13.54 -11.80 3.39
CA ALA A 290 13.57 -10.41 3.80
C ALA A 290 13.64 -9.50 2.57
N ILE A 291 12.72 -8.55 2.47
CA ILE A 291 12.72 -7.50 1.46
C ILE A 291 13.17 -6.21 2.14
N ILE A 292 14.35 -5.69 1.77
CA ILE A 292 14.83 -4.39 2.23
C ILE A 292 14.33 -3.35 1.23
N ALA A 293 13.25 -2.67 1.58
CA ALA A 293 12.61 -1.69 0.72
C ALA A 293 13.11 -0.28 1.06
N ASN A 294 13.98 0.27 0.21
CA ASN A 294 14.47 1.63 0.36
C ASN A 294 13.36 2.63 0.04
N THR A 295 12.95 3.41 1.03
CA THR A 295 11.80 4.31 0.96
C THR A 295 12.17 5.73 1.40
N ILE A 296 11.24 6.66 1.27
CA ILE A 296 11.31 8.05 1.71
C ILE A 296 10.22 8.26 2.75
N LYS A 297 10.60 8.62 3.98
CA LYS A 297 9.63 8.99 5.03
C LYS A 297 8.86 10.22 4.55
N GLY A 298 7.53 10.18 4.61
CA GLY A 298 6.69 11.27 4.10
C GLY A 298 6.47 11.27 2.58
N LYS A 299 6.74 10.15 1.89
CA LYS A 299 6.68 10.07 0.42
C LYS A 299 5.41 10.69 -0.16
N GLY A 300 5.59 11.55 -1.17
CA GLY A 300 4.51 12.18 -1.93
C GLY A 300 4.08 13.56 -1.41
N VAL A 301 4.57 13.99 -0.25
CA VAL A 301 4.27 15.32 0.32
C VAL A 301 5.59 16.07 0.53
N LYS A 302 5.83 17.13 -0.23
CA LYS A 302 7.17 17.75 -0.36
C LYS A 302 7.74 18.25 0.96
N PHE A 303 6.91 18.84 1.81
CA PHE A 303 7.34 19.36 3.11
C PHE A 303 7.54 18.26 4.16
N MET A 304 7.14 17.02 3.88
CA MET A 304 7.33 15.86 4.76
C MET A 304 8.47 14.93 4.33
N GLU A 305 8.81 14.90 3.04
CA GLU A 305 9.82 13.98 2.52
C GLU A 305 11.17 14.13 3.23
N ASN A 306 11.67 13.04 3.81
CA ASN A 306 12.93 12.96 4.56
C ASN A 306 13.02 13.92 5.76
N ARG A 307 11.93 14.08 6.51
CA ARG A 307 11.85 14.95 7.68
C ARG A 307 11.39 14.20 8.94
N ALA A 308 12.28 14.06 9.91
CA ALA A 308 12.01 13.33 11.15
C ALA A 308 10.85 13.93 11.96
N GLU A 309 10.65 15.26 11.88
CA GLU A 309 9.57 15.97 12.58
C GLU A 309 8.16 15.48 12.22
N TRP A 310 8.00 14.83 11.06
CA TRP A 310 6.72 14.28 10.59
C TRP A 310 6.52 12.81 10.97
N HIS A 311 7.38 12.26 11.83
CA HIS A 311 7.23 10.89 12.34
C HIS A 311 5.90 10.70 13.07
N GLY A 312 5.54 11.60 14.00
CA GLY A 312 4.35 11.52 14.84
C GLY A 312 3.53 12.81 14.93
N LYS A 313 3.74 13.75 14.01
CA LYS A 313 3.08 15.05 13.97
C LYS A 313 1.99 15.07 12.90
N ALA A 314 0.77 15.43 13.27
CA ALA A 314 -0.32 15.66 12.32
C ALA A 314 -0.18 17.03 11.62
N CYS A 315 -0.76 17.15 10.42
CA CYS A 315 -0.87 18.45 9.75
C CYS A 315 -1.83 19.38 10.49
N ASN A 316 -1.65 20.68 10.32
CA ASN A 316 -2.75 21.63 10.45
C ASN A 316 -3.59 21.66 9.15
N PHE A 317 -4.68 22.44 9.13
CA PHE A 317 -5.57 22.53 7.97
C PHE A 317 -4.84 22.97 6.69
N SER A 318 -4.08 24.07 6.71
CA SER A 318 -3.37 24.59 5.53
C SER A 318 -2.35 23.58 4.99
N GLN A 319 -1.61 22.91 5.88
CA GLN A 319 -0.67 21.84 5.53
C GLN A 319 -1.38 20.61 4.94
N CYS A 320 -2.57 20.28 5.43
CA CYS A 320 -3.39 19.20 4.88
C CYS A 320 -3.80 19.51 3.44
N ILE A 321 -4.30 20.72 3.18
CA ILE A 321 -4.66 21.16 1.82
C ILE A 321 -3.43 21.18 0.90
N GLU A 322 -2.28 21.65 1.38
CA GLU A 322 -1.02 21.61 0.63
C GLU A 322 -0.58 20.17 0.31
N ALA A 323 -0.67 19.25 1.27
CA ALA A 323 -0.35 17.85 1.08
C ALA A 323 -1.28 17.18 0.07
N LEU A 324 -2.59 17.44 0.12
CA LEU A 324 -3.54 16.93 -0.86
C LEU A 324 -3.30 17.51 -2.27
N LYS A 325 -2.78 18.74 -2.36
CA LYS A 325 -2.34 19.31 -3.62
C LYS A 325 -1.10 18.59 -4.17
N ASP A 326 -0.10 18.32 -3.34
CA ASP A 326 1.06 17.53 -3.75
C ASP A 326 0.70 16.10 -4.20
N LEU A 327 -0.40 15.55 -3.66
CA LEU A 327 -0.96 14.25 -4.03
C LEU A 327 -1.96 14.31 -5.20
N ASN A 328 -2.19 15.49 -5.81
CA ASN A 328 -3.11 15.74 -6.93
C ASN A 328 -4.61 15.51 -6.63
N PHE A 329 -5.04 15.67 -5.37
CA PHE A 329 -6.46 15.67 -4.98
C PHE A 329 -7.05 17.08 -4.84
N VAL A 330 -6.21 18.10 -4.80
CA VAL A 330 -6.59 19.52 -4.77
C VAL A 330 -5.78 20.27 -5.82
N ASP A 331 -6.42 21.14 -6.59
CA ASP A 331 -5.74 22.00 -7.55
C ASP A 331 -5.43 23.37 -6.95
N GLU A 332 -4.38 24.05 -7.42
CA GLU A 332 -4.06 25.40 -6.98
C GLU A 332 -5.15 26.44 -7.33
N ASN A 333 -5.99 26.10 -8.32
CA ASN A 333 -7.13 26.90 -8.71
C ASN A 333 -8.39 26.64 -7.89
N ASP A 334 -8.44 25.55 -7.11
CA ASP A 334 -9.59 25.23 -6.26
C ASP A 334 -9.77 26.33 -5.19
N GLU A 335 -11.02 26.71 -4.92
CA GLU A 335 -11.33 27.71 -3.89
C GLU A 335 -10.79 27.30 -2.52
N ILE A 336 -10.83 26.00 -2.22
CA ILE A 336 -10.29 25.46 -0.96
C ILE A 336 -8.78 25.72 -0.81
N TYR A 337 -8.03 25.68 -1.91
CA TYR A 337 -6.59 25.94 -1.91
C TYR A 337 -6.30 27.42 -1.76
N LYS A 338 -6.99 28.27 -2.54
CA LYS A 338 -6.83 29.72 -2.51
C LYS A 338 -7.17 30.31 -1.14
N ASN A 339 -8.15 29.74 -0.45
CA ASN A 339 -8.62 30.21 0.86
C ASN A 339 -8.02 29.45 2.05
N LYS A 340 -7.03 28.57 1.86
CA LYS A 340 -6.53 27.66 2.91
C LYS A 340 -6.00 28.35 4.18
N ASP A 341 -5.55 29.60 4.04
CA ASP A 341 -5.03 30.45 5.13
C ASP A 341 -6.00 31.60 5.52
N SER A 342 -7.22 31.61 4.98
CA SER A 342 -8.22 32.65 5.24
C SER A 342 -8.76 32.61 6.67
N GLU A 343 -9.28 33.74 7.16
CA GLU A 343 -9.95 33.79 8.47
C GLU A 343 -11.18 32.88 8.54
N GLU A 344 -11.93 32.74 7.44
CA GLU A 344 -13.08 31.84 7.35
C GLU A 344 -12.67 30.39 7.67
N TYR A 345 -11.55 29.93 7.10
CA TYR A 345 -11.09 28.56 7.25
C TYR A 345 -10.33 28.31 8.55
N LYS A 346 -10.16 29.32 9.42
CA LYS A 346 -9.76 29.08 10.82
C LYS A 346 -10.91 28.56 11.67
N ASN A 347 -12.16 28.70 11.22
CA ASN A 347 -13.31 28.14 11.90
C ASN A 347 -13.29 26.60 11.84
N LYS A 348 -13.33 25.94 13.01
CA LYS A 348 -13.25 24.47 13.11
C LYS A 348 -14.44 23.74 12.48
N GLU A 349 -15.64 24.29 12.57
CA GLU A 349 -16.84 23.68 11.95
C GLU A 349 -16.72 23.72 10.43
N LYS A 350 -16.23 24.85 9.88
CA LYS A 350 -15.96 24.97 8.46
C LYS A 350 -14.89 23.99 7.97
N GLN A 351 -13.81 23.82 8.76
CA GLN A 351 -12.80 22.81 8.45
C GLN A 351 -13.38 21.39 8.42
N GLN A 352 -14.26 21.04 9.38
CA GLN A 352 -14.90 19.73 9.42
C GLN A 352 -15.76 19.47 8.18
N GLU A 353 -16.55 20.45 7.74
CA GLU A 353 -17.33 20.38 6.50
C GLU A 353 -16.41 20.12 5.28
N ILE A 354 -15.31 20.86 5.17
CA ILE A 354 -14.34 20.71 4.09
C ILE A 354 -13.69 19.32 4.10
N TYR A 355 -13.31 18.82 5.28
CA TYR A 355 -12.71 17.49 5.38
C TYR A 355 -13.66 16.40 4.89
N LEU A 356 -14.96 16.47 5.21
CA LEU A 356 -15.95 15.49 4.74
C LEU A 356 -16.06 15.51 3.21
N ASN A 357 -16.17 16.69 2.60
CA ASN A 357 -16.21 16.79 1.13
C ASN A 357 -14.93 16.26 0.46
N LEU A 358 -13.78 16.38 1.12
CA LEU A 358 -12.51 15.84 0.61
C LEU A 358 -12.45 14.30 0.68
N PHE A 359 -13.11 13.67 1.65
CA PHE A 359 -13.22 12.20 1.70
C PHE A 359 -13.94 11.65 0.47
N ASP A 360 -15.02 12.31 0.05
CA ASP A 360 -15.78 11.94 -1.14
C ASP A 360 -14.93 12.13 -2.41
N LYS A 361 -14.27 13.29 -2.54
CA LYS A 361 -13.41 13.61 -3.70
C LYS A 361 -12.25 12.63 -3.90
N ILE A 362 -11.68 12.07 -2.84
CA ILE A 362 -10.59 11.08 -2.96
C ILE A 362 -11.10 9.75 -3.52
N SER A 363 -12.37 9.44 -3.31
CA SER A 363 -12.99 8.16 -3.72
C SER A 363 -13.28 8.12 -5.22
N GLU A 364 -13.42 9.27 -5.87
CA GLU A 364 -13.60 9.45 -7.33
C GLU A 364 -12.29 9.23 -8.11
#